data_AF-A0A9X1XBM3-F1
#
_entry.id   AF-A0A9X1XBM3-F1
#
_cell.length_a   1.000
_cell.length_b   1.000
_cell.length_c   1.000
_cell.angle_alpha   90.00
_cell.angle_beta   90.00
_cell.angle_gamma   90.00
#
_symmetry.space_group_name_H-M   'P 1'
#
loop_
_entity.id
_entity.type
_entity.pdbx_description
1 polymer ?
#
loop_
_entity_poly.entity_id
_entity_poly.type
_entity_poly.pdbx_seq_one_letter_code
_entity_poly.pdbx_strand_id
1 'polypeptide(L)' 'MDEQIRYHFMHKERMAVTNEIIIQFMDFQGKRLVRATAQDLNSSDNQKLKEDARKQWDRIKRAETMEQK' A
#
# COMPACT_ATOMS: atom_id res chain seq x y z
N MET A 1 -15.66 5.64 19.42
CA MET A 1 -15.79 5.99 18.00
C MET A 1 -14.67 5.29 17.28
N ASP A 2 -14.99 4.23 16.53
CA ASP A 2 -14.02 3.53 15.68
C ASP A 2 -13.59 4.47 14.55
N GLU A 3 -12.47 5.14 14.76
CA GLU A 3 -11.78 5.87 13.71
C GLU A 3 -11.34 4.82 12.67
N GLN A 4 -12.17 4.63 11.65
CA GLN A 4 -11.84 3.73 10.55
C GLN A 4 -10.57 4.26 9.89
N ILE A 5 -9.45 3.59 10.16
CA ILE A 5 -8.16 3.87 9.55
C ILE A 5 -8.36 3.90 8.03
N ARG A 6 -8.13 5.05 7.40
CA ARG A 6 -8.21 5.24 5.95
C ARG A 6 -6.83 5.42 5.37
N TYR A 7 -6.40 4.46 4.56
CA TYR A 7 -5.10 4.48 3.89
C TYR A 7 -5.18 5.32 2.61
N HIS A 8 -4.47 6.45 2.59
CA HIS A 8 -4.58 7.42 1.51
C HIS A 8 -3.47 7.31 0.48
N PHE A 9 -2.25 7.03 0.95
CA PHE A 9 -1.09 6.87 0.09
C PHE A 9 -0.47 5.50 0.30
N MET A 10 -0.08 4.87 -0.80
CA MET A 10 0.67 3.63 -0.80
C MET A 10 2.04 3.90 -1.40
N HIS A 11 3.09 3.62 -0.64
CA HIS A 11 4.47 3.68 -1.13
C HIS A 11 5.05 2.28 -1.22
N LYS A 12 5.71 2.00 -2.35
CA LYS A 12 6.39 0.73 -2.60
C LYS A 12 7.89 0.99 -2.60
N GLU A 13 8.58 0.35 -1.68
CA GLU A 13 10.04 0.37 -1.59
C GLU A 13 10.58 -1.04 -1.84
N ARG A 14 11.75 -1.14 -2.47
CA ARG A 14 12.45 -2.41 -2.63
C ARG A 14 13.70 -2.37 -1.76
N MET A 15 13.82 -3.31 -0.83
CA MET A 15 15.01 -3.42 -0.02
C MET A 15 16.20 -3.88 -0.88
N ALA A 16 17.27 -3.10 -0.89
CA ALA A 16 18.45 -3.38 -1.71
C ALA A 16 19.16 -4.69 -1.33
N VAL A 17 19.07 -5.10 -0.06
CA VAL A 17 19.81 -6.26 0.47
C VAL A 17 19.01 -7.56 0.31
N THR A 18 17.74 -7.58 0.70
CA THR A 18 16.90 -8.80 0.69
C THR A 18 16.06 -8.92 -0.58
N ASN A 19 16.05 -7.89 -1.43
CA ASN A 19 15.22 -7.79 -2.62
C ASN A 19 13.71 -7.79 -2.33
N GLU A 20 13.32 -7.66 -1.06
CA GLU A 20 11.93 -7.70 -0.62
C GLU A 20 11.20 -6.42 -0.99
N ILE A 21 9.92 -6.59 -1.31
CA ILE A 21 9.01 -5.47 -1.59
C ILE A 21 8.32 -5.09 -0.29
N ILE A 22 8.62 -3.88 0.18
CA ILE A 22 7.97 -3.26 1.33
C ILE A 22 6.87 -2.32 0.83
N ILE A 23 5.68 -2.49 1.39
CA ILE A 23 4.51 -1.66 1.14
C ILE A 23 4.22 -0.85 2.41
N GLN A 24 4.16 0.47 2.25
CA GLN A 24 3.87 1.40 3.33
C GLN A 24 2.55 2.11 3.04
N PHE A 25 1.64 2.09 4.01
CA PHE A 25 0.39 2.84 3.96
C PHE A 25 0.47 4.05 4.86
N MET A 26 0.08 5.20 4.33
CA MET A 26 0.13 6.49 5.02
C MET A 26 -1.24 7.14 5.04
N ASP A 27 -1.49 7.97 6.06
CA ASP A 27 -2.65 8.84 6.13
C ASP A 27 -2.49 10.11 5.27
N PHE A 28 -3.50 10.98 5.28
CA PHE A 28 -3.47 12.26 4.56
C PHE A 28 -2.38 13.23 5.04
N GLN A 29 -1.89 13.07 6.27
CA GLN A 29 -0.84 13.90 6.83
C GLN A 29 0.56 13.34 6.51
N GLY A 30 0.64 12.25 5.74
CA GLY A 30 1.89 11.57 5.42
C GLY A 30 2.43 10.73 6.58
N LYS A 31 1.66 10.51 7.64
CA LYS A 31 2.08 9.66 8.75
C LYS A 31 1.94 8.20 8.34
N ARG A 32 3.00 7.43 8.54
CA ARG A 32 3.02 5.99 8.29
C ARG A 32 2.11 5.27 9.29
N LEU A 33 1.07 4.62 8.77
CA LEU A 33 0.11 3.84 9.54
C LEU A 33 0.49 2.36 9.59
N VAL A 34 0.86 1.80 8.43
CA VAL A 34 1.20 0.37 8.29
C VAL A 34 2.43 0.22 7.43
N ARG A 35 3.33 -0.68 7.82
CA ARG A 35 4.48 -1.14 7.03
C ARG A 35 4.44 -2.66 7.00
N ALA A 36 4.40 -3.23 5.82
CA ALA A 36 4.29 -4.67 5.63
C ALA A 36 5.07 -5.09 4.39
N THR A 37 5.57 -6.32 4.35
CA THR A 37 6.02 -6.89 3.08
C THR A 37 4.81 -7.25 2.21
N ALA A 38 5.05 -7.49 0.92
CA ALA A 38 4.01 -8.05 0.05
C ALA A 38 3.49 -9.41 0.57
N GLN A 39 4.35 -10.21 1.20
CA GLN A 39 3.96 -11.49 1.78
C GLN A 39 3.07 -11.31 3.00
N ASP A 40 3.43 -10.40 3.92
CA ASP A 40 2.63 -10.08 5.12
C ASP A 40 1.23 -9.58 4.76
N LEU A 41 1.12 -8.76 3.71
CA LEU A 41 -0.17 -8.27 3.23
C LEU A 41 -1.07 -9.40 2.72
N ASN A 42 -0.50 -10.37 2.00
CA ASN A 42 -1.25 -11.52 1.50
C ASN A 42 -1.67 -12.47 2.63
N SER A 43 -0.83 -12.61 3.65
CA SER A 43 -1.07 -13.45 4.82
C SER A 43 -1.90 -12.79 5.92
N SER A 44 -2.22 -11.50 5.82
CA SER A 44 -3.00 -10.78 6.83
C SER A 44 -4.47 -11.19 6.81
N ASP A 45 -5.08 -11.39 7.97
CA ASP A 45 -6.53 -11.61 8.12
C ASP A 45 -7.36 -10.33 7.94
N ASN A 46 -6.71 -9.16 7.86
CA ASN A 46 -7.38 -7.88 7.69
C ASN A 46 -7.85 -7.70 6.24
N GLN A 47 -9.11 -8.06 5.96
CA GLN A 47 -9.72 -7.95 4.63
C GLN A 47 -9.72 -6.51 4.10
N LYS A 48 -10.01 -5.52 4.95
CA LYS A 48 -10.06 -4.11 4.55
C LYS A 48 -8.70 -3.61 4.07
N LEU A 49 -7.63 -3.97 4.78
CA LEU A 49 -6.26 -3.66 4.38
C LEU A 49 -5.94 -4.24 2.98
N LYS A 50 -6.33 -5.48 2.72
CA LYS A 50 -6.10 -6.15 1.42
C LYS A 50 -6.87 -5.47 0.29
N GLU A 51 -8.12 -5.09 0.52
CA GLU A 51 -8.93 -4.37 -0.46
C GLU A 51 -8.38 -2.98 -0.78
N ASP A 52 -8.00 -2.22 0.25
CA ASP A 52 -7.42 -0.88 0.08
C ASP A 52 -6.07 -0.95 -0.63
N ALA A 53 -5.22 -1.93 -0.28
CA ALA A 53 -3.97 -2.21 -0.97
C ALA A 53 -4.20 -2.49 -2.46
N ARG A 54 -5.17 -3.35 -2.78
CA ARG A 54 -5.50 -3.70 -4.17
C ARG A 54 -6.00 -2.48 -4.95
N LYS A 55 -6.92 -1.69 -4.40
CA LYS A 55 -7.44 -0.48 -5.04
C LYS A 55 -6.35 0.56 -5.31
N GLN A 56 -5.47 0.78 -4.34
CA GLN A 56 -4.33 1.69 -4.47
C GLN A 56 -3.35 1.21 -5.55
N TRP A 57 -3.06 -0.10 -5.57
CA TRP A 57 -2.18 -0.69 -6.58
C TRP A 57 -2.77 -0.61 -8.00
N ASP A 58 -4.06 -0.90 -8.17
CA ASP A 58 -4.76 -0.73 -9.45
C ASP A 58 -4.72 0.73 -9.92
N ARG A 59 -4.86 1.70 -9.00
CA ARG A 59 -4.75 3.12 -9.32
C ARG A 59 -3.35 3.51 -9.79
N ILE A 60 -2.29 3.01 -9.12
CA ILE A 60 -0.89 3.26 -9.51
C ILE A 60 -0.63 2.71 -10.92
N LYS A 61 -0.98 1.44 -11.19
CA LYS A 61 -0.79 0.85 -12.53
C LYS A 61 -1.48 1.66 -13.62
N ARG A 62 -2.72 2.10 -13.38
CA ARG A 62 -3.48 2.91 -14.34
C ARG A 62 -2.86 4.30 -14.54
N ALA A 63 -2.32 4.91 -13.49
CA ALA A 63 -1.61 6.18 -13.58
C ALA A 63 -0.34 6.05 -14.44
N GLU A 64 0.47 5.01 -14.20
CA GLU A 64 1.64 4.70 -15.05
C GLU A 64 1.26 4.46 -16.52
N THR A 65 0.04 3.98 -16.78
CA THR A 65 -0.45 3.73 -18.15
C THR A 65 -0.91 5.03 -18.86
N MET A 66 -1.25 6.09 -18.12
CA MET A 66 -1.71 7.36 -18.70
C MET A 66 -0.57 8.30 -19.08
N GLU A 67 0.60 8.20 -18.44
CA GLU A 67 1.79 9.01 -18.79
C GLU A 67 2.53 8.50 -20.05
N GLN A 68 2.11 7.37 -20.65
CA GLN A 68 2.70 6.83 -21.88
C GLN A 68 1.93 7.21 -23.17
N LYS A 69 1.03 8.19 -23.13
CA LYS A 69 0.29 8.68 -24.33
C LYS A 69 0.62 10.12 -24.68
#